data_AF-A0A3S4IW80-F1
#
_entry.id   AF-A0A3S4IW80-F1
#
_cell.length_a   1.000
_cell.length_b   1.000
_cell.length_c   1.000
_cell.angle_alpha   90.00
_cell.angle_beta   90.00
_cell.angle_gamma   90.00
#
_symmetry.space_group_name_H-M   'P 1'
#
loop_
_entity.id
_entity.type
_entity.pdbx_description
1 polymer ?
#
loop_
_entity_poly.entity_id
_entity_poly.type
_entity_poly.pdbx_seq_one_letter_code
_entity_poly.pdbx_strand_id
1 'polypeptide(L)'
;MKEKIGYGGWWFFAFNINAIEYYSFPFFVRGDDLLFGYMHKKHNIVTLNGVASWQMDFERKISVLNSYLNFRTVAVPALISKRKFAALLLSVFFVREVFLASFSCRYENFARAMIMSYNDCLSGREFWEDNVDLLEIRKRINAITHNEKFNVEGIDIVNGCVDYPCSGKEKAIYKFFRCITLNGHLIPAFFFN
;
A
#
# COMPACT_ATOMS: atom_id res chain seq x y z
N MET A 1 -1.87 -30.96 6.14
CA MET A 1 -0.81 -30.18 6.83
C MET A 1 -1.50 -29.00 7.50
N LYS A 2 -1.40 -28.80 8.83
CA LYS A 2 -1.97 -27.61 9.48
C LYS A 2 -1.10 -26.40 9.13
N GLU A 3 -1.72 -25.34 8.63
CA GLU A 3 -1.04 -24.08 8.33
C GLU A 3 -0.61 -23.42 9.65
N LYS A 4 0.66 -22.99 9.75
CA LYS A 4 1.17 -22.34 10.98
C LYS A 4 0.91 -20.84 10.88
N ILE A 5 0.17 -20.30 11.86
CA ILE A 5 -0.08 -18.86 11.98
C ILE A 5 1.26 -18.13 12.19
N GLY A 6 1.54 -17.13 11.34
CA GLY A 6 2.83 -16.45 11.29
C GLY A 6 2.94 -15.17 12.15
N TYR A 7 1.82 -14.52 12.46
CA TYR A 7 1.74 -13.32 13.30
C TYR A 7 0.32 -13.18 13.86
N GLY A 8 0.13 -12.29 14.84
CA GLY A 8 -1.18 -11.94 15.39
C GLY A 8 -1.34 -10.43 15.45
N GLY A 9 -2.46 -9.92 14.93
CA GLY A 9 -2.71 -8.48 14.86
C GLY A 9 -2.93 -7.86 16.25
N TRP A 10 -2.24 -6.77 16.53
CA TRP A 10 -2.16 -6.18 17.89
C TRP A 10 -3.48 -5.61 18.43
N TRP A 11 -4.52 -5.50 17.60
CA TRP A 11 -5.88 -5.21 18.06
C TRP A 11 -6.46 -6.33 18.94
N PHE A 12 -5.93 -7.56 18.85
CA PHE A 12 -6.35 -8.69 19.67
C PHE A 12 -5.27 -9.79 19.73
N PHE A 13 -4.13 -9.46 20.34
CA PHE A 13 -3.01 -10.39 20.49
C PHE A 13 -2.31 -10.23 21.85
N ALA A 14 -2.01 -11.34 22.50
CA ALA A 14 -1.31 -11.37 23.78
C ALA A 14 -0.08 -12.28 23.69
N PHE A 15 1.03 -11.85 24.29
CA PHE A 15 2.30 -12.57 24.31
C PHE A 15 3.05 -12.32 25.62
N ASN A 16 3.93 -13.24 25.99
CA ASN A 16 4.75 -13.09 27.19
C ASN A 16 5.89 -12.10 26.93
N ILE A 17 5.95 -11.01 27.70
CA ILE A 17 6.99 -9.99 27.60
C ILE A 17 8.39 -10.59 27.85
N ASN A 18 8.51 -11.55 28.77
CA ASN A 18 9.78 -12.22 29.09
C ASN A 18 10.27 -13.16 27.97
N ALA A 19 9.46 -13.40 26.93
CA ALA A 19 9.80 -14.26 25.80
C ALA A 19 10.18 -13.46 24.53
N ILE A 20 10.19 -12.12 24.57
CA ILE A 20 10.55 -11.33 23.38
C ILE A 20 12.08 -11.32 23.19
N GLU A 21 12.53 -11.59 21.97
CA GLU A 21 13.94 -11.50 21.57
C GLU A 21 14.27 -10.11 20.99
N TYR A 22 13.27 -9.44 20.40
CA TYR A 22 13.42 -8.17 19.70
C TYR A 22 12.24 -7.22 19.98
N TYR A 23 12.50 -5.91 20.05
CA TYR A 23 11.46 -4.90 20.02
C TYR A 23 10.88 -4.75 18.60
N SER A 24 9.68 -4.18 18.50
CA SER A 24 9.07 -3.91 17.19
C SER A 24 9.77 -2.78 16.45
N PHE A 25 9.67 -2.80 15.12
CA PHE A 25 10.30 -1.82 14.24
C PHE A 25 9.43 -0.56 14.11
N PRO A 26 10.01 0.66 14.11
CA PRO A 26 9.26 1.91 14.13
C PRO A 26 8.66 2.27 12.75
N PHE A 27 7.59 1.58 12.35
CA PHE A 27 6.87 1.84 11.09
C PHE A 27 5.98 3.10 11.10
N PHE A 28 5.85 3.78 12.24
CA PHE A 28 4.76 4.70 12.60
C PHE A 28 3.40 3.98 12.74
N VAL A 29 2.84 3.42 11.65
CA VAL A 29 1.58 2.66 11.67
C VAL A 29 1.57 1.57 10.58
N ARG A 30 1.07 0.37 10.93
CA ARG A 30 0.96 -0.87 10.14
C ARG A 30 2.28 -1.63 9.97
N GLY A 31 2.20 -2.96 10.01
CA GLY A 31 3.32 -3.87 9.69
C GLY A 31 4.28 -4.15 10.83
N ASP A 32 4.16 -3.39 11.91
CA ASP A 32 4.77 -3.61 13.22
C ASP A 32 4.38 -4.98 13.78
N ASP A 33 3.09 -5.32 13.77
CA ASP A 33 2.56 -6.63 14.18
C ASP A 33 3.06 -7.80 13.28
N LEU A 34 3.03 -7.60 11.96
CA LEU A 34 3.52 -8.55 10.96
C LEU A 34 5.01 -8.84 11.13
N LEU A 35 5.85 -7.80 11.21
CA LEU A 35 7.29 -7.97 11.35
C LEU A 35 7.65 -8.51 12.74
N PHE A 36 6.94 -8.10 13.79
CA PHE A 36 7.13 -8.66 15.13
C PHE A 36 6.89 -10.17 15.16
N GLY A 37 5.80 -10.66 14.56
CA GLY A 37 5.56 -12.10 14.38
C GLY A 37 6.63 -12.78 13.51
N TYR A 38 7.05 -12.12 12.41
CA TYR A 38 8.11 -12.62 11.54
C TYR A 38 9.48 -12.70 12.23
N MET A 39 9.80 -11.84 13.18
CA MET A 39 11.03 -11.95 13.98
C MET A 39 10.95 -13.10 14.99
N HIS A 40 9.77 -13.33 15.60
CA HIS A 40 9.56 -14.32 16.65
C HIS A 40 9.02 -15.68 16.16
N LYS A 41 9.48 -16.20 15.01
CA LYS A 41 8.95 -17.43 14.37
C LYS A 41 8.95 -18.69 15.24
N LYS A 42 9.78 -18.72 16.29
CA LYS A 42 9.86 -19.81 17.28
C LYS A 42 8.57 -19.90 18.10
N HIS A 43 7.89 -18.78 18.33
CA HIS A 43 6.65 -18.75 19.10
C HIS A 43 5.55 -19.53 18.38
N ASN A 44 4.67 -20.14 19.16
CA ASN A 44 3.50 -20.85 18.65
C ASN A 44 2.26 -20.00 18.92
N ILE A 45 1.68 -19.45 17.86
CA ILE A 45 0.46 -18.64 17.96
C ILE A 45 -0.73 -19.59 18.00
N VAL A 46 -1.57 -19.45 19.01
CA VAL A 46 -2.76 -20.28 19.23
C VAL A 46 -3.99 -19.38 19.21
N THR A 47 -4.96 -19.72 18.37
CA THR A 47 -6.29 -19.09 18.31
C THR A 47 -7.31 -20.01 18.97
N LEU A 48 -8.21 -19.45 19.79
CA LEU A 48 -9.27 -20.20 20.47
C LEU A 48 -10.61 -19.91 19.79
N ASN A 49 -11.36 -20.95 19.42
CA ASN A 49 -12.70 -20.80 18.86
C ASN A 49 -13.62 -20.11 19.88
N GLY A 50 -14.42 -19.14 19.42
CA GLY A 50 -15.28 -18.33 20.28
C GLY A 50 -14.57 -17.16 21.01
N VAL A 51 -13.23 -17.09 20.94
CA VAL A 51 -12.46 -15.97 21.48
C VAL A 51 -12.12 -15.01 20.33
N ALA A 52 -12.93 -13.97 20.19
CA ALA A 52 -12.83 -12.97 19.14
C ALA A 52 -13.19 -11.58 19.65
N SER A 53 -12.94 -10.58 18.82
CA SER A 53 -13.27 -9.17 19.05
C SER A 53 -13.93 -8.59 17.81
N TRP A 54 -14.57 -7.42 17.94
CA TRP A 54 -15.19 -6.71 16.82
C TRP A 54 -14.30 -5.56 16.37
N GLN A 55 -14.00 -5.50 15.07
CA GLN A 55 -13.15 -4.46 14.47
C GLN A 55 -13.83 -3.84 13.26
N MET A 56 -13.55 -2.54 13.04
CA MET A 56 -13.92 -1.87 11.81
C MET A 56 -13.08 -2.40 10.65
N ASP A 57 -13.78 -2.75 9.57
CA ASP A 57 -13.26 -3.18 8.27
C ASP A 57 -12.08 -2.32 7.76
N PHE A 58 -11.15 -2.98 7.08
CA PHE A 58 -9.97 -2.38 6.48
C PHE A 58 -10.27 -1.63 5.18
N GLU A 59 -11.31 -2.00 4.43
CA GLU A 59 -11.66 -1.30 3.17
C GLU A 59 -11.99 0.17 3.41
N ARG A 60 -12.69 0.47 4.51
CA ARG A 60 -13.01 1.83 4.98
C ARG A 60 -11.80 2.66 5.38
N LYS A 61 -10.60 2.05 5.47
CA LYS A 61 -9.33 2.69 5.83
C LYS A 61 -8.39 2.82 4.62
N ILE A 62 -8.86 2.58 3.39
CA ILE A 62 -8.05 2.78 2.19
C ILE A 62 -7.89 4.28 1.95
N SER A 63 -6.64 4.73 1.86
CA SER A 63 -6.26 6.11 1.50
C SER A 63 -4.84 6.10 0.96
N VAL A 64 -4.45 7.14 0.22
CA VAL A 64 -3.10 7.29 -0.36
C VAL A 64 -1.98 7.10 0.68
N LEU A 65 -2.15 7.70 1.87
CA LEU A 65 -1.24 7.53 3.00
C LEU A 65 -1.23 6.09 3.53
N ASN A 66 -2.40 5.47 3.69
CA ASN A 66 -2.47 4.08 4.14
C ASN A 66 -1.85 3.12 3.12
N SER A 67 -1.98 3.41 1.82
CA SER A 67 -1.29 2.68 0.74
C SER A 67 0.22 2.79 0.89
N TYR A 68 0.77 4.01 0.96
CA TYR A 68 2.20 4.25 1.21
C TYR A 68 2.70 3.45 2.43
N LEU A 69 1.99 3.52 3.56
CA LEU A 69 2.35 2.76 4.77
C LEU A 69 2.29 1.25 4.54
N ASN A 70 1.22 0.75 3.91
CA ASN A 70 1.03 -0.67 3.63
C ASN A 70 2.18 -1.28 2.82
N PHE A 71 2.72 -0.55 1.84
CA PHE A 71 3.84 -1.03 1.03
C PHE A 71 5.15 -1.19 1.81
N ARG A 72 5.42 -0.29 2.76
CA ARG A 72 6.56 -0.41 3.70
C ARG A 72 6.50 -1.69 4.51
N THR A 73 5.29 -2.12 4.93
CA THR A 73 5.08 -3.34 5.73
C THR A 73 5.55 -4.62 5.04
N VAL A 74 5.52 -4.66 3.69
CA VAL A 74 5.95 -5.82 2.90
C VAL A 74 7.41 -5.66 2.44
N ALA A 75 7.84 -4.43 2.13
CA ALA A 75 9.21 -4.13 1.72
C ALA A 75 10.24 -4.45 2.82
N VAL A 76 10.03 -3.98 4.04
CA VAL A 76 11.03 -4.11 5.12
C VAL A 76 11.29 -5.57 5.52
N PRO A 77 10.30 -6.46 5.75
CA PRO A 77 10.56 -7.88 6.01
C PRO A 77 11.31 -8.58 4.87
N ALA A 78 11.06 -8.21 3.61
CA ALA A 78 11.79 -8.77 2.48
C ALA A 78 13.26 -8.33 2.45
N LEU A 79 13.54 -7.06 2.72
CA LEU A 79 14.91 -6.53 2.89
C LEU A 79 15.64 -7.23 4.04
N ILE A 80 15.00 -7.37 5.21
CA ILE A 80 15.54 -8.08 6.38
C ILE A 80 15.83 -9.55 6.07
N SER A 81 15.00 -10.21 5.27
CA SER A 81 15.15 -11.63 4.95
C SER A 81 16.43 -11.97 4.17
N LYS A 82 17.05 -10.99 3.49
CA LYS A 82 18.23 -11.15 2.60
C LYS A 82 18.07 -12.21 1.48
N ARG A 83 16.87 -12.72 1.21
CA ARG A 83 16.61 -13.73 0.18
C ARG A 83 16.44 -13.05 -1.19
N LYS A 84 17.52 -13.03 -2.00
CA LYS A 84 17.54 -12.40 -3.35
C LYS A 84 16.32 -12.74 -4.22
N PHE A 85 15.89 -14.00 -4.23
CA PHE A 85 14.72 -14.44 -5.00
C PHE A 85 13.38 -13.88 -4.45
N ALA A 86 13.23 -13.76 -3.13
CA ALA A 86 12.04 -13.14 -2.53
C ALA A 86 12.00 -11.63 -2.78
N ALA A 87 13.16 -10.96 -2.74
CA ALA A 87 13.28 -9.56 -3.13
C ALA A 87 12.90 -9.35 -4.62
N LEU A 88 13.39 -10.20 -5.52
CA LEU A 88 13.02 -10.16 -6.94
C LEU A 88 11.51 -10.33 -7.16
N LEU A 89 10.89 -11.35 -6.55
CA LEU A 89 9.44 -11.57 -6.61
C LEU A 89 8.66 -10.37 -6.08
N LEU A 90 9.14 -9.75 -5.00
CA LEU A 90 8.52 -8.56 -4.45
C LEU A 90 8.65 -7.35 -5.39
N SER A 91 9.81 -7.11 -6.00
CA SER A 91 9.98 -6.05 -7.00
C SER A 91 9.07 -6.27 -8.23
N VAL A 92 8.91 -7.51 -8.69
CA VAL A 92 7.96 -7.87 -9.77
C VAL A 92 6.51 -7.61 -9.33
N PHE A 93 6.15 -7.96 -8.10
CA PHE A 93 4.84 -7.64 -7.53
C PHE A 93 4.61 -6.13 -7.47
N PHE A 94 5.58 -5.33 -7.00
CA PHE A 94 5.51 -3.88 -6.99
C PHE A 94 5.28 -3.28 -8.39
N VAL A 95 6.04 -3.72 -9.40
CA VAL A 95 5.87 -3.26 -10.78
C VAL A 95 4.46 -3.61 -11.30
N ARG A 96 3.98 -4.83 -11.04
CA ARG A 96 2.61 -5.26 -11.39
C ARG A 96 1.54 -4.39 -10.71
N GLU A 97 1.66 -4.11 -9.43
CA GLU A 97 0.67 -3.30 -8.70
C GLU A 97 0.71 -1.82 -9.13
N VAL A 98 1.88 -1.23 -9.39
CA VAL A 98 2.00 0.12 -10.01
C VAL A 98 1.35 0.15 -11.39
N PHE A 99 1.54 -0.90 -12.20
CA PHE A 99 0.93 -1.06 -13.52
C PHE A 99 -0.59 -1.27 -13.43
N LEU A 100 -1.13 -1.91 -12.39
CA LEU A 100 -2.57 -2.12 -12.17
C LEU A 100 -3.26 -0.96 -11.44
N ALA A 101 -2.53 -0.11 -10.70
CA ALA A 101 -3.01 1.17 -10.21
C ALA A 101 -3.12 2.19 -11.36
N SER A 102 -2.17 2.09 -12.30
CA SER A 102 -2.36 2.54 -13.69
C SER A 102 -3.43 1.69 -14.40
N PHE A 103 -4.03 2.16 -15.50
CA PHE A 103 -5.25 1.60 -16.13
C PHE A 103 -6.51 1.63 -15.25
N SER A 104 -6.39 1.47 -13.93
CA SER A 104 -7.47 1.70 -12.95
C SER A 104 -7.70 3.18 -12.64
N CYS A 105 -7.07 4.10 -13.38
CA CYS A 105 -7.13 5.55 -13.19
C CYS A 105 -6.72 6.09 -11.82
N ARG A 106 -5.92 5.34 -11.03
CA ARG A 106 -5.35 5.76 -9.74
C ARG A 106 -3.87 6.16 -9.88
N TYR A 107 -3.54 6.85 -10.97
CA TYR A 107 -2.17 7.19 -11.35
C TYR A 107 -1.53 8.18 -10.36
N GLU A 108 -2.22 9.29 -10.12
CA GLU A 108 -1.61 10.49 -9.54
C GLU A 108 -1.22 10.30 -8.09
N ASN A 109 -1.97 9.49 -7.32
CA ASN A 109 -1.76 9.39 -5.89
C ASN A 109 -1.37 7.98 -5.48
N PHE A 110 -2.15 6.96 -5.85
CA PHE A 110 -1.82 5.57 -5.47
C PHE A 110 -0.50 5.08 -6.08
N ALA A 111 -0.34 5.16 -7.41
CA ALA A 111 0.89 4.69 -8.06
C ALA A 111 2.12 5.54 -7.68
N ARG A 112 1.96 6.86 -7.53
CA ARG A 112 3.02 7.75 -7.04
C ARG A 112 3.42 7.45 -5.58
N ALA A 113 2.46 7.18 -4.71
CA ALA A 113 2.70 6.79 -3.31
C ALA A 113 3.41 5.42 -3.20
N MET A 114 3.11 4.47 -4.09
CA MET A 114 3.86 3.21 -4.20
C MET A 114 5.34 3.43 -4.51
N ILE A 115 5.62 4.23 -5.54
CA ILE A 115 7.00 4.51 -5.98
C ILE A 115 7.76 5.28 -4.90
N MET A 116 7.12 6.26 -4.25
CA MET A 116 7.67 6.95 -3.09
C MET A 116 8.01 5.97 -1.96
N SER A 117 7.06 5.12 -1.54
CA SER A 117 7.29 4.11 -0.50
C SER A 117 8.43 3.16 -0.82
N TYR A 118 8.58 2.76 -2.10
CA TYR A 118 9.62 1.84 -2.52
C TYR A 118 11.01 2.50 -2.45
N ASN A 119 11.14 3.72 -2.98
CA ASN A 119 12.37 4.51 -2.93
C ASN A 119 12.77 4.83 -1.48
N ASP A 120 11.82 5.32 -0.68
CA ASP A 120 12.00 5.65 0.73
C ASP A 120 12.43 4.41 1.56
N CYS A 121 12.02 3.18 1.19
CA CYS A 121 12.54 1.95 1.80
C CYS A 121 13.97 1.58 1.38
N LEU A 122 14.43 2.05 0.22
CA LEU A 122 15.79 1.83 -0.29
C LEU A 122 16.78 2.91 0.17
N SER A 123 16.31 4.05 0.68
CA SER A 123 17.12 5.16 1.22
C SER A 123 17.98 4.84 2.45
N GLY A 124 18.08 3.58 2.86
CA GLY A 124 18.94 3.15 3.96
C GLY A 124 18.34 3.43 5.34
N ARG A 125 19.16 3.29 6.39
CA ARG A 125 18.72 3.40 7.80
C ARG A 125 18.38 4.83 8.21
N GLU A 126 19.24 5.78 7.84
CA GLU A 126 19.16 7.21 8.20
C GLU A 126 17.76 7.77 7.96
N PHE A 127 17.18 7.46 6.80
CA PHE A 127 15.79 7.82 6.46
C PHE A 127 14.75 7.41 7.52
N TRP A 128 14.87 6.23 8.14
CA TRP A 128 13.92 5.75 9.16
C TRP A 128 14.15 6.38 10.52
N GLU A 129 15.40 6.74 10.85
CA GLU A 129 15.77 7.42 12.09
C GLU A 129 15.34 8.89 12.05
N ASP A 130 15.50 9.56 10.90
CA ASP A 130 15.06 10.93 10.68
C ASP A 130 13.53 11.08 10.54
N ASN A 131 12.83 10.04 10.07
CA ASN A 131 11.39 10.08 9.77
C ASN A 131 10.55 9.14 10.65
N VAL A 132 10.86 9.00 11.93
CA VAL A 132 10.07 8.16 12.86
C VAL A 132 8.60 8.60 12.95
N ASP A 133 8.34 9.91 12.96
CA ASP A 133 7.00 10.46 13.11
C ASP A 133 6.22 10.64 11.78
N LEU A 134 6.90 10.50 10.64
CA LEU A 134 6.42 10.75 9.27
C LEU A 134 5.78 12.14 9.00
N LEU A 135 6.13 13.21 9.72
CA LEU A 135 5.55 14.54 9.50
C LEU A 135 5.78 15.05 8.07
N GLU A 136 7.03 15.08 7.59
CA GLU A 136 7.36 15.57 6.25
C GLU A 136 6.81 14.67 5.14
N ILE A 137 6.80 13.34 5.37
CA ILE A 137 6.22 12.37 4.45
C ILE A 137 4.70 12.55 4.34
N ARG A 138 3.99 12.81 5.46
CA ARG A 138 2.57 13.18 5.42
C ARG A 138 2.33 14.46 4.63
N LYS A 139 3.18 15.48 4.76
CA LYS A 139 3.09 16.71 3.94
C LYS A 139 3.28 16.40 2.46
N ARG A 140 4.34 15.65 2.08
CA ARG A 140 4.59 15.18 0.70
C ARG A 140 3.38 14.42 0.13
N ILE A 141 2.80 13.50 0.91
CA ILE A 141 1.64 12.70 0.50
C ILE A 141 0.36 13.55 0.40
N ASN A 142 0.14 14.50 1.30
CA ASN A 142 -1.00 15.42 1.24
C ASN A 142 -0.93 16.40 0.06
N ALA A 143 0.28 16.78 -0.35
CA ALA A 143 0.52 17.63 -1.51
C ALA A 143 0.26 16.91 -2.85
N ILE A 144 0.57 15.61 -2.94
CA ILE A 144 0.17 14.82 -4.12
C ILE A 144 -1.35 14.58 -4.14
N THR A 145 -1.95 14.29 -2.99
CA THR A 145 -3.36 13.91 -2.84
C THR A 145 -4.29 15.11 -3.01
N HIS A 146 -4.46 15.57 -4.24
CA HIS A 146 -5.43 16.59 -4.65
C HIS A 146 -6.70 15.92 -5.21
N ASN A 147 -6.59 15.23 -6.34
CA ASN A 147 -7.74 14.75 -7.12
C ASN A 147 -8.47 13.52 -6.53
N GLU A 148 -7.86 12.80 -5.57
CA GLU A 148 -8.53 11.72 -4.83
C GLU A 148 -9.16 12.19 -3.49
N LYS A 149 -9.06 13.47 -3.13
CA LYS A 149 -9.84 14.01 -2.01
C LYS A 149 -11.30 14.12 -2.45
N PHE A 150 -12.19 13.53 -1.67
CA PHE A 150 -13.63 13.70 -1.85
C PHE A 150 -14.00 15.16 -1.58
N ASN A 151 -14.12 15.97 -2.63
CA ASN A 151 -14.63 17.33 -2.53
C ASN A 151 -16.14 17.32 -2.82
N VAL A 152 -16.91 17.89 -1.91
CA VAL A 152 -18.38 18.01 -2.02
C VAL A 152 -18.79 19.36 -2.62
N GLU A 153 -17.86 20.33 -2.63
CA GLU A 153 -18.10 21.66 -3.16
C GLU A 153 -18.32 21.61 -4.68
N GLY A 154 -19.53 21.96 -5.12
CA GLY A 154 -19.91 22.02 -6.53
C GLY A 154 -20.53 20.75 -7.13
N ILE A 155 -20.67 19.66 -6.36
CA ILE A 155 -21.35 18.44 -6.84
C ILE A 155 -22.82 18.48 -6.42
N ASP A 156 -23.73 18.66 -7.38
CA ASP A 156 -25.16 18.40 -7.15
C ASP A 156 -25.41 16.89 -7.12
N ILE A 157 -25.43 16.31 -5.92
CA ILE A 157 -25.63 14.88 -5.69
C ILE A 157 -27.09 14.46 -6.02
N VAL A 158 -28.03 15.42 -6.12
CA VAL A 158 -29.46 15.16 -6.28
C VAL A 158 -29.88 15.22 -7.75
N ASN A 159 -29.38 16.20 -8.51
CA ASN A 159 -29.69 16.38 -9.94
C ASN A 159 -28.53 16.06 -10.87
N GLY A 160 -27.39 15.59 -10.33
CA GLY A 160 -26.21 15.23 -11.10
C GLY A 160 -26.46 14.02 -12.01
N CYS A 161 -26.81 14.30 -13.27
CA CYS A 161 -26.70 13.31 -14.33
C CYS A 161 -25.23 12.88 -14.44
N VAL A 162 -24.92 11.67 -13.95
CA VAL A 162 -23.65 11.02 -14.23
C VAL A 162 -23.69 10.57 -15.69
N ASP A 163 -23.28 11.47 -16.58
CA ASP A 163 -22.97 11.13 -17.97
C ASP A 163 -21.84 10.10 -17.96
N TYR A 164 -22.19 8.81 -17.98
CA TYR A 164 -21.25 7.73 -18.22
C TYR A 164 -20.77 7.84 -19.68
N PRO A 165 -19.55 8.32 -19.98
CA PRO A 165 -19.11 8.56 -21.35
C PRO A 165 -18.81 7.25 -22.09
N CYS A 166 -18.97 6.11 -21.41
CA CYS A 166 -18.47 4.80 -21.78
C CYS A 166 -19.57 3.73 -21.77
N SER A 167 -20.75 4.00 -22.35
CA SER A 167 -21.75 2.95 -22.63
C SER A 167 -21.42 2.12 -23.89
N GLY A 168 -20.56 2.63 -24.77
CA GLY A 168 -20.13 1.96 -26.00
C GLY A 168 -19.02 0.92 -25.79
N LYS A 169 -19.10 -0.21 -26.50
CA LYS A 169 -17.99 -1.18 -26.56
C LYS A 169 -16.78 -0.57 -27.30
N GLU A 170 -15.74 -0.25 -26.53
CA GLU A 170 -14.45 0.23 -27.04
C GLU A 170 -13.86 -0.73 -28.11
N LYS A 171 -13.56 -0.19 -29.31
CA LYS A 171 -12.96 -0.95 -30.41
C LYS A 171 -11.57 -1.46 -30.03
N ALA A 172 -11.20 -2.65 -30.50
CA ALA A 172 -9.92 -3.30 -30.17
C ALA A 172 -8.67 -2.43 -30.46
N ILE A 173 -8.72 -1.60 -31.51
CA ILE A 173 -7.63 -0.68 -31.86
C ILE A 173 -7.38 0.38 -30.78
N TYR A 174 -8.43 0.93 -30.15
CA TYR A 174 -8.25 1.89 -29.06
C TYR A 174 -7.69 1.22 -27.80
N LYS A 175 -8.11 -0.03 -27.51
CA LYS A 175 -7.51 -0.83 -26.43
C LYS A 175 -6.01 -1.08 -26.65
N PHE A 176 -5.62 -1.36 -27.89
CA PHE A 176 -4.22 -1.58 -28.26
C PHE A 176 -3.38 -0.32 -28.08
N PHE A 177 -3.84 0.82 -28.62
CA PHE A 177 -3.16 2.11 -28.40
C PHE A 177 -3.13 2.51 -26.92
N ARG A 178 -4.23 2.36 -26.18
CA ARG A 178 -4.28 2.64 -24.74
C ARG A 178 -3.31 1.77 -23.94
N CYS A 179 -3.13 0.50 -24.33
CA CYS A 179 -2.15 -0.38 -23.72
C CYS A 179 -0.72 0.08 -24.01
N ILE A 180 -0.39 0.32 -25.28
CA ILE A 180 0.95 0.72 -25.73
C ILE A 180 1.35 2.10 -25.20
N THR A 181 0.43 3.05 -25.08
CA THR A 181 0.73 4.39 -24.57
C THR A 181 0.65 4.50 -23.05
N LEU A 182 0.36 3.41 -22.32
CA LEU A 182 0.02 3.41 -20.89
C LEU A 182 -1.04 4.47 -20.55
N ASN A 183 -2.16 4.46 -21.27
CA ASN A 183 -3.26 5.44 -21.16
C ASN A 183 -2.82 6.89 -21.49
N GLY A 184 -1.79 7.05 -22.31
CA GLY A 184 -1.25 8.35 -22.74
C GLY A 184 0.04 8.76 -22.03
N HIS A 185 0.45 8.10 -20.95
CA HIS A 185 1.67 8.48 -20.19
C HIS A 185 2.99 8.29 -20.95
N LEU A 186 3.03 7.47 -22.01
CA LEU A 186 4.20 7.35 -22.89
C LEU A 186 4.16 8.32 -24.09
N ILE A 187 3.11 9.13 -24.22
CA ILE A 187 3.05 10.20 -25.21
C ILE A 187 3.82 11.40 -24.65
N PRO A 188 4.79 11.98 -25.38
CA PRO A 188 5.52 13.17 -24.93
C PRO A 188 4.59 14.34 -24.60
N ALA A 189 4.88 15.08 -23.53
CA ALA A 189 4.04 16.18 -23.03
C ALA A 189 3.69 17.25 -24.08
N PHE A 190 4.54 17.44 -25.11
CA PHE A 190 4.30 18.35 -26.22
C PHE A 190 3.02 18.06 -27.03
N PHE A 191 2.52 16.82 -27.04
CA PHE A 191 1.26 16.46 -27.71
C PHE A 191 -0.01 16.81 -26.91
N PHE A 192 0.13 17.34 -25.69
CA PHE A 192 -0.97 17.72 -24.80
C PHE A 192 -1.06 19.24 -24.55
N ASN A 193 -0.34 20.04 -25.34
CA ASN A 193 -0.43 21.50 -25.38
C ASN A 193 -1.48 21.97 -26.40
#